data_AF-A0A846CPF2-F1
#
_entry.id   AF-A0A846CPF2-F1
#
_cell.length_a   1.000
_cell.length_b   1.000
_cell.length_c   1.000
_cell.angle_alpha   90.00
_cell.angle_beta   90.00
_cell.angle_gamma   90.00
#
_symmetry.space_group_name_H-M   'P 1'
#
loop_
_entity.id
_entity.type
_entity.pdbx_description
1 polymer ?
#
loop_
_entity_poly.entity_id
_entity_poly.type
_entity_poly.pdbx_seq_one_letter_code
_entity_poly.pdbx_strand_id
1 'polypeptide(L)'
;MSVPDPPIYGRAIGIDLGLERFLTVSDGSFQERPKFFKSMQGKLKLLQSRAARKQKGSQNWEKAQTKVARIHHRIANCRKDFHLKTAHKLCGRKLFWQKTSRPKD
;
A
#
# COMPACT_ATOMS: atom_id res chain seq x y z
N MET A 1 -33.61 -8.23 20.26
CA MET A 1 -32.36 -8.97 20.50
C MET A 1 -31.24 -7.95 20.65
N SER A 2 -30.59 -7.91 21.82
CA SER A 2 -29.44 -7.04 22.07
C SER A 2 -28.21 -7.61 21.34
N VAL A 3 -27.54 -6.81 20.53
CA VAL A 3 -26.24 -7.20 19.95
C VAL A 3 -25.24 -7.27 21.10
N PRO A 4 -24.50 -8.38 21.26
CA PRO A 4 -23.48 -8.47 22.31
C PRO A 4 -22.33 -7.52 21.98
N ASP A 5 -21.83 -6.82 23.02
CA ASP A 5 -20.67 -5.94 22.89
C ASP A 5 -19.40 -6.80 23.00
N PRO A 6 -18.66 -7.02 21.90
CA PRO A 6 -17.51 -7.90 21.95
C PRO A 6 -16.40 -7.26 22.79
N PRO A 7 -15.76 -8.01 23.71
CA PRO A 7 -14.61 -7.50 24.44
C PRO A 7 -13.50 -7.08 23.46
N ILE A 8 -13.00 -5.86 23.61
CA ILE A 8 -11.88 -5.34 22.81
C ILE A 8 -10.62 -6.08 23.24
N TYR A 9 -10.11 -6.95 22.36
CA TYR A 9 -8.83 -7.62 22.57
C TYR A 9 -7.73 -6.90 21.78
N GLY A 10 -6.57 -6.70 22.43
CA GLY A 10 -5.38 -6.11 21.81
C GLY A 10 -5.01 -4.74 22.38
N ARG A 11 -3.95 -4.13 21.82
CA ARG A 11 -3.47 -2.79 22.19
C ARG A 11 -3.89 -1.78 21.14
N ALA A 12 -4.53 -0.69 21.55
CA ALA A 12 -4.76 0.43 20.66
C ALA A 12 -3.43 1.03 20.18
N ILE A 13 -3.31 1.25 18.87
CA ILE A 13 -2.17 1.93 18.27
C ILE A 13 -2.66 3.18 17.54
N GLY A 14 -2.03 4.32 17.81
CA GLY A 14 -2.24 5.53 17.03
C GLY A 14 -1.49 5.43 15.71
N ILE A 15 -2.10 5.84 14.60
CA ILE A 15 -1.49 5.87 13.28
C ILE A 15 -1.61 7.30 12.73
N ASP A 16 -0.48 7.88 12.38
CA ASP A 16 -0.39 9.15 11.66
C ASP A 16 0.09 8.90 10.22
N LEU A 17 -0.53 9.56 9.23
CA LEU A 17 -0.19 9.41 7.81
C LEU A 17 0.52 10.66 7.32
N GLY A 18 1.74 10.49 6.82
CA GLY A 18 2.63 11.59 6.50
C GLY A 18 2.98 11.72 5.02
N LEU A 19 3.57 12.87 4.70
CA LEU A 19 4.27 13.02 3.44
C LEU A 19 5.70 12.48 3.55
N GLU A 20 6.48 12.86 4.57
CA GLU A 20 7.85 12.35 4.68
C GLU A 20 7.91 10.83 4.84
N ARG A 21 7.08 10.29 5.73
CA ARG A 21 6.89 8.86 5.99
C ARG A 21 5.47 8.47 5.61
N PHE A 22 5.26 7.27 5.06
CA PHE A 22 3.92 6.81 4.70
C PHE A 22 3.00 6.71 5.91
N LEU A 23 3.48 6.11 6.99
CA LEU A 23 2.78 6.11 8.28
C LEU A 23 3.77 6.10 9.44
N THR A 24 3.39 6.73 10.56
CA THR A 24 4.08 6.66 11.86
C THR A 24 3.10 6.11 12.89
N VAL A 25 3.57 5.18 13.73
CA VAL A 25 2.79 4.55 14.79
C VAL A 25 3.16 5.20 16.12
N SER A 26 2.21 5.25 17.06
CA SER A 26 2.41 5.80 18.41
C SER A 26 3.54 5.15 19.23
N ASP A 27 4.10 4.02 18.79
CA ASP A 27 5.29 3.39 19.38
C ASP A 27 6.61 3.92 18.78
N GLY A 28 6.55 4.97 17.96
CA GLY A 28 7.69 5.62 17.30
C GLY A 28 8.15 4.94 16.02
N SER A 29 7.62 3.76 15.70
CA SER A 29 7.99 3.07 14.46
C SER A 29 7.24 3.63 13.24
N PHE A 30 7.81 3.44 12.05
CA PHE A 30 7.24 4.02 10.83
C PHE A 30 7.38 3.11 9.60
N GLN A 31 6.63 3.45 8.55
CA GLN A 31 6.77 2.90 7.22
C GLN A 31 7.23 4.00 6.27
N GLU A 32 8.32 3.74 5.55
CA GLU A 32 8.82 4.62 4.50
C GLU A 32 7.84 4.78 3.34
N ARG A 33 7.88 5.94 2.69
CA ARG A 33 7.06 6.20 1.50
C ARG A 33 7.53 5.33 0.32
N PRO A 34 6.60 4.66 -0.38
CA PRO A 34 6.95 3.88 -1.56
C PRO A 34 7.43 4.79 -2.71
N LYS A 35 8.70 4.65 -3.11
CA LYS A 35 9.29 5.44 -4.21
C LYS A 35 8.85 4.98 -5.61
N PHE A 36 8.25 3.79 -5.73
CA PHE A 36 7.89 3.20 -7.03
C PHE A 36 6.78 3.96 -7.77
N PHE A 37 5.97 4.76 -7.07
CA PHE A 37 4.77 5.37 -7.66
C PHE A 37 5.14 6.45 -8.68
N LYS A 38 6.14 7.28 -8.37
CA LYS A 38 6.58 8.40 -9.22
C LYS A 38 7.07 7.92 -10.60
N SER A 39 7.91 6.89 -10.63
CA SER A 39 8.46 6.37 -11.90
C SER A 39 7.38 5.68 -12.75
N MET A 40 6.50 4.90 -12.13
CA MET A 40 5.40 4.25 -12.85
C MET A 40 4.37 5.25 -13.38
N GLN A 41 4.07 6.31 -12.63
CA GLN A 41 3.18 7.37 -13.09
C GLN A 41 3.79 8.14 -14.28
N GLY A 42 5.09 8.41 -14.27
CA GLY A 42 5.79 8.98 -15.42
C GLY A 42 5.71 8.09 -16.66
N LYS A 43 5.90 6.77 -16.50
CA LYS A 43 5.75 5.79 -17.59
C LYS A 43 4.32 5.72 -18.11
N LEU A 44 3.33 5.75 -17.22
CA LEU A 44 1.91 5.77 -17.61
C LEU A 44 1.59 7.00 -18.45
N LYS A 45 1.99 8.21 -18.01
CA LYS A 45 1.79 9.46 -18.75
C LYS A 45 2.40 9.39 -20.15
N LEU A 46 3.62 8.86 -20.27
CA LEU A 46 4.30 8.69 -21.56
C LEU A 46 3.53 7.73 -22.48
N LEU A 47 3.06 6.59 -21.96
CA LEU A 47 2.31 5.61 -22.75
C LEU A 47 0.95 6.16 -23.19
N GLN A 48 0.24 6.87 -22.31
CA GLN A 48 -1.01 7.53 -22.65
C GLN A 48 -0.81 8.58 -23.75
N SER A 49 0.21 9.43 -23.66
CA SER A 49 0.55 10.41 -24.72
C SER A 49 0.89 9.74 -26.07
N ARG A 50 1.59 8.61 -26.04
CA ARG A 50 1.88 7.82 -27.25
C ARG A 50 0.64 7.17 -27.85
N ALA A 51 -0.31 6.74 -27.02
CA ALA A 51 -1.58 6.17 -27.48
C ALA A 51 -2.49 7.26 -28.08
N ALA A 52 -2.56 8.43 -27.45
CA ALA A 52 -3.40 9.55 -27.89
C ALA A 52 -3.02 10.10 -29.28
N ARG A 53 -1.74 10.00 -29.66
CA ARG A 53 -1.26 10.43 -30.99
C ARG A 53 -1.50 9.40 -32.11
N LYS A 54 -2.09 8.25 -31.82
CA LYS A 54 -2.35 7.20 -32.82
C LYS A 54 -3.80 7.24 -33.27
N GLN A 55 -4.04 6.89 -34.53
CA GLN A 55 -5.39 6.75 -35.09
C GLN A 55 -6.19 5.75 -34.27
N LYS A 56 -7.26 6.21 -33.62
CA LYS A 56 -8.15 5.37 -32.81
C LYS A 56 -8.69 4.22 -33.65
N GLY A 57 -8.70 3.01 -33.09
CA GLY A 57 -9.14 1.78 -33.78
C GLY A 57 -8.09 1.17 -34.73
N SER A 58 -6.95 1.82 -34.98
CA SER A 58 -5.87 1.16 -35.73
C SER A 58 -5.18 0.07 -34.89
N GLN A 59 -4.62 -0.95 -35.55
CA GLN A 59 -3.83 -2.00 -34.88
C GLN A 59 -2.70 -1.43 -34.01
N ASN A 60 -2.10 -0.32 -34.44
CA ASN A 60 -1.04 0.35 -33.69
C ASN A 60 -1.57 1.06 -32.43
N TRP A 61 -2.79 1.61 -32.49
CA TRP A 61 -3.46 2.19 -31.33
C TRP A 61 -3.85 1.12 -30.31
N GLU A 62 -4.40 -0.01 -30.76
CA GLU A 62 -4.73 -1.14 -29.87
C GLU A 62 -3.49 -1.69 -29.16
N LYS A 63 -2.40 -1.92 -29.90
CA LYS A 63 -1.10 -2.32 -29.31
C LYS A 63 -0.60 -1.31 -28.27
N ALA A 64 -0.83 -0.01 -28.47
CA ALA A 64 -0.48 1.02 -27.50
C ALA A 64 -1.38 0.99 -26.26
N GLN A 65 -2.70 0.80 -26.44
CA GLN A 65 -3.64 0.67 -25.34
C GLN A 65 -3.38 -0.55 -24.47
N THR A 66 -3.01 -1.69 -25.06
CA THR A 66 -2.58 -2.86 -24.29
C THR A 66 -1.38 -2.55 -23.38
N LYS A 67 -0.44 -1.70 -23.82
CA LYS A 67 0.69 -1.25 -22.97
C LYS A 67 0.22 -0.34 -21.84
N VAL A 68 -0.75 0.53 -22.09
CA VAL A 68 -1.39 1.38 -21.06
C VAL A 68 -2.11 0.53 -20.03
N ALA A 69 -2.93 -0.44 -20.45
CA ALA A 69 -3.63 -1.36 -19.56
C ALA A 69 -2.66 -2.15 -18.67
N ARG A 70 -1.56 -2.66 -19.24
CA ARG A 70 -0.52 -3.40 -18.49
C ARG A 70 0.12 -2.54 -17.39
N ILE A 71 0.42 -1.27 -17.65
CA ILE A 71 1.01 -0.41 -16.62
C ILE A 71 -0.01 -0.02 -15.54
N HIS A 72 -1.28 0.18 -15.89
CA HIS A 72 -2.35 0.37 -14.90
C HIS A 72 -2.47 -0.83 -13.97
N HIS A 73 -2.52 -2.05 -14.54
CA HIS A 73 -2.58 -3.29 -13.76
C HIS A 73 -1.38 -3.42 -12.82
N ARG A 74 -0.17 -3.11 -13.31
CA ARG A 74 1.04 -3.12 -12.48
C ARG A 74 0.97 -2.12 -11.32
N ILE A 75 0.52 -0.89 -11.57
CA ILE A 75 0.37 0.14 -10.53
C ILE A 75 -0.64 -0.33 -9.47
N ALA A 76 -1.79 -0.88 -9.88
CA ALA A 76 -2.80 -1.40 -8.97
C ALA A 76 -2.25 -2.53 -8.09
N ASN A 77 -1.54 -3.50 -8.68
CA ASN A 77 -0.95 -4.60 -7.94
C ASN A 77 0.14 -4.15 -6.97
N CYS A 78 1.04 -3.24 -7.38
CA CYS A 78 2.05 -2.70 -6.47
C CYS A 78 1.43 -1.93 -5.29
N ARG A 79 0.34 -1.18 -5.52
CA ARG A 79 -0.39 -0.51 -4.44
C ARG A 79 -1.01 -1.52 -3.48
N LYS A 80 -1.72 -2.52 -4.01
CA LYS A 80 -2.36 -3.57 -3.22
C LYS A 80 -1.34 -4.34 -2.37
N ASP A 81 -0.24 -4.74 -2.98
CA ASP A 81 0.87 -5.45 -2.30
C ASP A 81 1.47 -4.61 -1.18
N PHE A 82 1.78 -3.34 -1.44
CA PHE A 82 2.30 -2.42 -0.43
C PHE A 82 1.33 -2.30 0.76
N HIS A 83 0.05 -2.01 0.52
CA HIS A 83 -0.94 -1.87 1.58
C HIS A 83 -1.13 -3.15 2.37
N LEU A 84 -1.20 -4.31 1.71
CA LEU A 84 -1.39 -5.60 2.38
C LEU A 84 -0.19 -5.96 3.26
N LYS A 85 1.04 -5.74 2.77
CA LYS A 85 2.26 -5.96 3.56
C LYS A 85 2.34 -5.02 4.75
N THR A 86 1.95 -3.75 4.57
CA THR A 86 1.90 -2.77 5.66
C THR A 86 0.87 -3.18 6.72
N ALA A 87 -0.34 -3.55 6.31
CA ALA A 87 -1.38 -4.02 7.22
C ALA A 87 -0.94 -5.30 7.96
N HIS A 88 -0.38 -6.28 7.24
CA HIS A 88 0.14 -7.51 7.84
C HIS A 88 1.25 -7.22 8.85
N LYS A 89 2.14 -6.25 8.58
CA LYS A 89 3.17 -5.81 9.54
C LYS A 89 2.56 -5.16 10.79
N LEU A 90 1.49 -4.39 10.64
CA LEU A 90 0.81 -3.74 11.77
C LEU A 90 0.07 -4.76 12.64
N CYS A 91 -0.70 -5.66 12.03
CA CYS A 91 -1.45 -6.69 12.75
C CYS A 91 -0.56 -7.82 13.29
N GLY A 92 0.50 -8.16 12.54
CA GLY A 92 1.45 -9.23 12.87
C GLY A 92 2.52 -8.83 13.88
N ARG A 93 2.55 -7.57 14.34
CA ARG A 93 3.31 -7.16 15.52
C ARG A 93 2.75 -7.87 16.75
N LYS A 94 3.15 -9.13 16.94
CA LYS A 94 3.15 -9.76 18.25
C LYS A 94 3.89 -8.81 19.18
N LEU A 95 3.15 -8.27 20.15
CA LEU A 95 3.68 -7.52 21.28
C LEU A 95 4.95 -8.21 21.76
N PHE A 96 6.10 -7.57 21.56
CA PHE A 96 7.42 -7.99 22.01
C PHE A 96 7.54 -8.02 23.57
N TRP A 97 6.40 -7.97 24.27
CA TRP A 97 6.29 -7.83 25.71
C TRP A 97 6.02 -9.14 26.47
N GLN A 98 6.00 -10.30 25.81
CA GLN A 98 6.04 -11.58 26.54
C GLN A 98 7.46 -12.00 27.00
N LYS A 99 8.51 -11.20 26.74
CA LYS A 99 9.89 -11.54 27.16
C LYS A 99 10.42 -10.77 28.37
N THR A 100 9.71 -9.75 28.86
CA THR A 100 10.18 -8.91 29.98
C THR A 100 9.36 -9.05 31.25
N SER A 101 8.40 -9.98 31.30
CA SER A 101 7.58 -10.28 32.47
C SER A 101 7.75 -11.74 32.94
N ARG A 102 8.99 -12.15 33.20
CA ARG A 102 9.26 -13.15 34.25
C ARG A 102 9.89 -12.41 35.42
N PRO A 103 9.28 -12.42 36.62
CA PRO A 103 10.01 -12.11 37.84
C PRO A 103 11.20 -13.08 37.93
N LYS A 104 12.36 -12.56 38.33
CA LYS A 104 13.44 -13.41 38.83
C LYS A 104 13.06 -13.77 40.26
N ASP A 105 12.58 -14.99 40.44
CA ASP A 105 12.64 -15.69 41.71
C ASP A 105 14.03 -16.35 41.81
#